data_AF-A0A842V5W3-F1
#
_entry.id   AF-A0A842V5W3-F1
#
_cell.length_a   1.000
_cell.length_b   1.000
_cell.length_c   1.000
_cell.angle_alpha   90.00
_cell.angle_beta   90.00
_cell.angle_gamma   90.00
#
_symmetry.space_group_name_H-M   'P 1'
#
loop_
_entity.id
_entity.type
_entity.pdbx_description
1 polymer ?
#
loop_
_entity_poly.entity_id
_entity_poly.type
_entity_poly.pdbx_seq_one_letter_code
_entity_poly.pdbx_strand_id
1 'polypeptide(L)'
;MKFRDALKNVLTKKQLEVCPTSYDVVGDIAIIEIPDELKKKERLIAQTLLDLVKHIKVVVKKHGIHKGKFRLQEYRILAGLRRKTTVHKENGVRLKLHLEKTYFSARSATERMRIASLVKNGENIVVMFSGIAPFPLVIARNAQPAHIVGIEMNPLAHQFALDNVQLNKLEDKITLVNGDVKTVMPTLGQTFDRIIMPLPKDAEDFLDDALKVACKGTIIHLYHFAALNEIEQIKEKIRSICRGLGRTIRFVRVVKAGQYSPYVFRLCFDFYVTN
;
A
#
# COMPACT_ATOMS: atom_id res chain seq x y z
N MET A 1 11.42 -28.67 3.95
CA MET A 1 11.93 -28.33 5.30
C MET A 1 11.42 -26.94 5.69
N LYS A 2 10.86 -26.75 6.89
CA LYS A 2 10.43 -25.41 7.33
C LYS A 2 11.64 -24.57 7.75
N PHE A 3 11.56 -23.25 7.62
CA PHE A 3 12.66 -22.33 7.94
C PHE A 3 13.22 -22.52 9.36
N ARG A 4 12.33 -22.67 10.36
CA ARG A 4 12.74 -22.92 11.75
C ARG A 4 13.44 -24.27 11.94
N ASP A 5 13.08 -25.29 11.16
CA ASP A 5 13.73 -26.61 11.23
C ASP A 5 15.15 -26.55 10.69
N ALA A 6 15.38 -25.78 9.63
CA ALA A 6 16.71 -25.55 9.05
C ALA A 6 17.68 -24.91 10.06
N LEU A 7 17.15 -24.13 11.00
CA LEU A 7 17.92 -23.42 12.02
C LEU A 7 18.19 -24.25 13.28
N LYS A 8 17.57 -25.43 13.45
CA LYS A 8 17.74 -26.27 14.64
C LYS A 8 19.17 -26.76 14.85
N ASN A 9 19.91 -26.96 13.75
CA ASN A 9 21.30 -27.40 13.79
C ASN A 9 22.29 -26.24 13.98
N VAL A 10 21.79 -25.00 14.05
CA VAL A 10 22.59 -23.76 13.95
C VAL A 10 22.39 -22.84 15.17
N LEU A 11 21.19 -22.88 15.76
CA LEU A 11 20.79 -22.12 16.92
C LEU A 11 20.63 -23.03 18.14
N THR A 12 20.98 -22.52 19.33
CA THR A 12 20.70 -23.23 20.59
C THR A 12 19.19 -23.28 20.85
N LYS A 13 18.73 -24.17 21.75
CA LYS A 13 17.30 -24.24 22.14
C LYS A 13 16.74 -22.86 22.53
N LYS A 14 17.45 -22.12 23.40
CA LYS A 14 17.08 -20.76 23.82
C LYS A 14 17.04 -19.76 22.66
N GLN A 15 17.93 -19.88 21.68
CA GLN A 15 17.95 -19.02 20.49
C GLN A 15 16.83 -19.36 19.50
N LEU A 16 16.42 -20.63 19.42
CA LEU A 16 15.29 -21.05 18.59
C LEU A 16 13.96 -20.52 19.11
N GLU A 17 13.80 -20.36 20.43
CA GLU A 17 12.60 -19.81 21.05
C GLU A 17 12.33 -18.38 20.56
N VAL A 18 13.37 -17.55 20.50
CA VAL A 18 13.31 -16.15 20.04
C VAL A 18 13.49 -16.01 18.52
N CYS A 19 13.67 -17.11 17.79
CA CYS A 19 13.88 -17.05 16.34
C CYS A 19 12.60 -16.61 15.62
N PRO A 20 12.70 -15.70 14.64
CA PRO A 20 11.54 -15.26 13.85
C PRO A 20 10.83 -16.44 13.20
N THR A 21 9.51 -16.47 13.33
CA THR A 21 8.65 -17.53 12.77
C THR A 21 8.12 -17.17 11.39
N SER A 22 8.14 -15.88 11.04
CA SER A 22 7.64 -15.34 9.77
C SER A 22 8.56 -14.26 9.21
N TYR A 23 8.44 -14.01 7.92
CA TYR A 23 9.09 -12.92 7.20
C TYR A 23 8.13 -12.42 6.11
N ASP A 24 8.27 -11.15 5.71
CA ASP A 24 7.54 -10.61 4.57
C ASP A 24 8.32 -10.87 3.27
N VAL A 25 7.61 -11.00 2.16
CA VAL A 25 8.23 -11.16 0.83
C VAL A 25 7.72 -10.09 -0.11
N VAL A 26 8.65 -9.42 -0.79
CA VAL A 26 8.37 -8.47 -1.86
C VAL A 26 9.20 -8.90 -3.07
N GLY A 27 8.51 -9.41 -4.09
CA GLY A 27 9.16 -10.04 -5.24
C GLY A 27 10.07 -11.18 -4.81
N ASP A 28 11.36 -11.02 -5.07
CA ASP A 28 12.42 -11.95 -4.67
C ASP A 28 13.26 -11.47 -3.48
N ILE A 29 12.76 -10.48 -2.73
CA ILE A 29 13.40 -9.96 -1.52
C ILE A 29 12.59 -10.39 -0.30
N ALA A 30 13.25 -11.09 0.64
CA ALA A 30 12.68 -11.40 1.94
C ALA A 30 13.07 -10.33 2.96
N ILE A 31 12.11 -9.86 3.74
CA ILE A 31 12.27 -8.90 4.82
C ILE A 31 12.06 -9.63 6.14
N ILE A 32 13.12 -9.78 6.93
CA ILE A 32 13.11 -10.48 8.22
C ILE A 32 13.42 -9.51 9.36
N GLU A 33 12.65 -9.61 10.44
CA GLU A 33 12.91 -8.91 11.69
C GLU A 33 13.65 -9.86 12.63
N ILE A 34 14.90 -9.55 12.98
CA ILE A 34 15.75 -10.39 13.81
C ILE A 34 15.94 -9.69 15.15
N PRO A 35 15.54 -10.32 16.28
CA PRO A 35 15.74 -9.76 17.61
C PRO A 35 17.21 -9.51 17.94
N ASP A 36 17.49 -8.56 18.84
CA ASP A 36 18.85 -8.16 19.18
C ASP A 36 19.66 -9.31 19.82
N GLU A 37 19.00 -10.24 20.51
CA GLU A 37 19.58 -11.46 21.07
C GLU A 37 20.23 -12.35 19.99
N LEU A 38 19.73 -12.26 18.75
CA LEU A 38 20.22 -13.03 17.60
C LEU A 38 21.08 -12.20 16.65
N LYS A 39 21.41 -10.95 16.99
CA LYS A 39 22.16 -10.03 16.13
C LYS A 39 23.49 -10.60 15.64
N LYS A 40 24.24 -11.32 16.49
CA LYS A 40 25.52 -11.96 16.12
C LYS A 40 25.36 -13.07 15.05
N LYS A 41 24.15 -13.64 14.93
CA LYS A 41 23.84 -14.73 14.00
C LYS A 41 22.92 -14.29 12.84
N GLU A 42 22.66 -13.00 12.69
CA GLU A 42 21.70 -12.49 11.70
C GLU A 42 22.04 -12.87 10.26
N ARG A 43 23.33 -12.85 9.89
CA ARG A 43 23.80 -13.22 8.55
C ARG A 43 23.61 -14.70 8.29
N LEU A 44 23.86 -15.53 9.30
CA LEU A 44 23.70 -16.98 9.24
C LEU A 44 22.22 -17.36 9.09
N ILE A 45 21.34 -16.72 9.87
CA ILE A 45 19.89 -16.89 9.76
C ILE A 45 19.40 -16.47 8.35
N ALA A 46 19.88 -15.33 7.85
CA ALA A 46 19.54 -14.83 6.53
C ALA A 46 20.06 -15.75 5.39
N GLN A 47 21.28 -16.27 5.50
CA GLN A 47 21.84 -17.20 4.53
C GLN A 47 21.05 -18.51 4.51
N THR A 48 20.67 -19.03 5.68
CA THR A 48 19.82 -20.23 5.78
C THR A 48 18.48 -20.02 5.07
N LEU A 49 17.87 -18.83 5.19
CA LEU A 49 16.64 -18.50 4.48
C LEU A 49 16.84 -18.51 2.96
N LEU A 50 17.93 -17.90 2.49
CA LEU A 50 18.28 -17.81 1.08
C LEU A 50 18.51 -19.19 0.46
N ASP A 51 19.21 -20.07 1.17
CA ASP A 51 19.53 -21.42 0.70
C ASP A 51 18.29 -22.31 0.63
N LEU A 52 17.37 -22.13 1.58
CA LEU A 52 16.13 -22.90 1.67
C LEU A 52 15.09 -22.45 0.64
N VAL A 53 14.95 -21.15 0.40
CA VAL A 53 13.87 -20.58 -0.39
C VAL A 53 14.37 -20.07 -1.73
N LYS A 54 14.41 -20.96 -2.73
CA LYS A 54 15.11 -20.73 -4.03
C LYS A 54 14.66 -19.51 -4.83
N HIS A 55 13.41 -19.06 -4.66
CA HIS A 55 12.91 -17.86 -5.35
C HIS A 55 13.41 -16.56 -4.73
N ILE A 56 13.82 -16.57 -3.45
CA ILE A 56 14.42 -15.41 -2.79
C ILE A 56 15.87 -15.26 -3.26
N LYS A 57 16.25 -14.04 -3.61
CA LYS A 57 17.59 -13.67 -4.07
C LYS A 57 18.29 -12.68 -3.16
N VAL A 58 17.54 -12.00 -2.28
CA VAL A 58 18.04 -11.04 -1.31
C VAL A 58 17.29 -11.20 0.00
N VAL A 59 18.02 -11.19 1.12
CA VAL A 59 17.42 -11.12 2.45
C VAL A 59 17.86 -9.82 3.11
N VAL A 60 16.88 -9.03 3.57
CA VAL A 60 17.10 -7.74 4.23
C VAL A 60 16.46 -7.73 5.61
N LYS A 61 16.92 -6.81 6.46
CA LYS A 61 16.20 -6.42 7.68
C LYS A 61 15.91 -4.93 7.67
N LYS A 62 14.81 -4.53 8.33
CA LYS A 62 14.50 -3.12 8.56
C LYS A 62 15.57 -2.48 9.43
N HIS A 63 15.90 -1.23 9.13
CA HIS A 63 16.79 -0.39 9.91
C HIS A 63 16.05 0.90 10.30
N GLY A 64 15.77 1.07 11.59
CA GLY A 64 14.96 2.20 12.08
C GLY A 64 13.47 2.12 11.71
N ILE A 65 12.75 3.20 12.01
CA ILE A 65 11.33 3.39 11.67
C ILE A 65 11.18 4.09 10.31
N HIS A 66 9.98 4.06 9.73
CA HIS A 66 9.65 4.85 8.54
C HIS A 66 9.87 6.35 8.82
N LYS A 67 10.60 7.05 7.94
CA LYS A 67 10.95 8.48 8.09
C LYS A 67 10.40 9.35 6.95
N GLY A 68 10.23 10.64 7.26
CA GLY A 68 9.92 11.70 6.30
C GLY A 68 8.52 11.63 5.69
N LYS A 69 8.21 12.65 4.87
CA LYS A 69 6.90 12.79 4.19
C LYS A 69 6.55 11.63 3.26
N PHE A 70 7.55 10.92 2.73
CA PHE A 70 7.36 9.79 1.82
C PHE A 70 7.31 8.43 2.52
N ARG A 71 7.40 8.41 3.87
CA ARG A 71 7.33 7.18 4.68
C ARG A 71 8.32 6.11 4.21
N LEU A 72 9.56 6.50 3.92
CA LEU A 72 10.59 5.58 3.45
C LEU A 72 11.16 4.77 4.61
N GLN A 73 11.47 3.50 4.36
CA GLN A 73 12.04 2.58 5.33
C GLN A 73 13.46 2.20 4.87
N GLU A 74 14.45 2.39 5.72
CA GLU A 74 15.81 1.93 5.45
C GLU A 74 15.90 0.41 5.69
N TYR A 75 16.70 -0.25 4.87
CA TYR A 75 16.90 -1.70 4.89
C TYR A 75 18.40 -2.04 4.82
N ARG A 76 18.83 -2.97 5.65
CA ARG A 76 20.18 -3.55 5.57
C ARG A 76 20.13 -4.92 4.91
N ILE A 77 20.94 -5.13 3.88
CA ILE A 77 21.11 -6.45 3.25
C ILE A 77 21.90 -7.35 4.20
N LEU A 78 21.35 -8.52 4.47
CA LEU A 78 21.95 -9.54 5.34
C LEU A 78 22.58 -10.68 4.53
N ALA A 79 21.97 -11.07 3.41
CA ALA A 79 22.44 -12.14 2.52
C ALA A 79 21.94 -11.95 1.07
N GLY A 80 22.62 -12.57 0.11
CA GLY A 80 22.23 -12.60 -1.30
C GLY A 80 22.77 -11.44 -2.15
N LEU A 81 22.06 -11.09 -3.22
CA LEU A 81 22.48 -10.07 -4.18
C LEU A 81 22.49 -8.66 -3.56
N ARG A 82 23.42 -7.81 -3.99
CA ARG A 82 23.56 -6.43 -3.51
C ARG A 82 22.62 -5.45 -4.22
N ARG A 83 21.31 -5.71 -4.17
CA ARG A 83 20.27 -4.82 -4.71
C ARG A 83 19.04 -4.74 -3.81
N LYS A 84 18.27 -3.65 -3.93
CA LYS A 84 16.98 -3.45 -3.24
C LYS A 84 15.83 -3.17 -4.20
N THR A 85 16.08 -3.30 -5.50
CA THR A 85 15.05 -3.28 -6.56
C THR A 85 14.56 -4.70 -6.82
N THR A 86 13.26 -4.87 -7.03
CA THR A 86 12.64 -6.17 -7.37
C THR A 86 11.36 -5.95 -8.19
N VAL A 87 10.76 -7.06 -8.66
CA VAL A 87 9.43 -7.08 -9.26
C VAL A 87 8.54 -7.99 -8.43
N HIS A 88 7.55 -7.40 -7.78
CA HIS A 88 6.50 -8.14 -7.06
C HIS A 88 5.34 -8.47 -7.99
N LYS A 89 4.70 -9.63 -7.81
CA LYS A 89 3.53 -10.04 -8.57
C LYS A 89 2.35 -10.20 -7.63
N GLU A 90 1.22 -9.60 -7.97
CA GLU A 90 -0.04 -9.73 -7.24
C GLU A 90 -1.21 -9.50 -8.20
N ASN A 91 -2.35 -10.16 -7.97
CA ASN A 91 -3.62 -9.91 -8.69
C ASN A 91 -3.49 -9.72 -10.22
N GLY A 92 -2.63 -10.52 -10.87
CA GLY A 92 -2.39 -10.44 -12.32
C GLY A 92 -1.54 -9.25 -12.80
N VAL A 93 -0.91 -8.49 -11.91
CA VAL A 93 -0.02 -7.36 -12.25
C VAL A 93 1.42 -7.59 -11.78
N ARG A 94 2.36 -6.91 -12.44
CA ARG A 94 3.78 -6.86 -12.08
C ARG A 94 4.15 -5.47 -11.57
N LEU A 95 4.77 -5.39 -10.40
CA LEU A 95 5.11 -4.15 -9.71
C LEU A 95 6.62 -4.11 -9.46
N LYS A 96 7.34 -3.42 -10.34
CA LYS A 96 8.74 -3.04 -10.15
C LYS A 96 8.81 -1.94 -9.10
N LEU A 97 9.74 -2.08 -8.16
CA LEU A 97 9.94 -1.10 -7.09
C LEU A 97 11.33 -1.19 -6.47
N HIS A 98 11.69 -0.17 -5.70
CA HIS A 98 12.88 -0.17 -4.84
C HIS A 98 12.49 0.04 -3.38
N LEU A 99 12.83 -0.93 -2.51
CA LEU A 99 12.34 -0.99 -1.12
C LEU A 99 12.54 0.28 -0.28
N GLU A 100 13.65 1.01 -0.49
CA GLU A 100 13.95 2.24 0.26
C GLU A 100 13.53 3.53 -0.42
N LYS A 101 13.23 3.49 -1.72
CA LYS A 101 12.92 4.71 -2.50
C LYS A 101 11.42 4.90 -2.68
N THR A 102 10.65 3.87 -2.39
CA THR A 102 9.19 3.83 -2.58
C THR A 102 8.53 3.12 -1.41
N TYR A 103 7.36 3.58 -0.98
CA TYR A 103 6.53 2.83 -0.05
C TYR A 103 5.72 1.76 -0.78
N PHE A 104 5.73 0.53 -0.28
CA PHE A 104 4.88 -0.56 -0.77
C PHE A 104 4.57 -1.57 0.33
N SER A 105 3.36 -2.12 0.31
CA SER A 105 2.94 -3.19 1.22
C SER A 105 2.23 -4.30 0.44
N ALA A 106 2.86 -5.47 0.38
CA ALA A 106 2.28 -6.68 -0.19
C ALA A 106 1.04 -7.16 0.59
N ARG A 107 0.95 -6.84 1.89
CA ARG A 107 -0.20 -7.17 2.76
C ARG A 107 -1.49 -6.45 2.36
N SER A 108 -1.42 -5.52 1.41
CA SER A 108 -2.57 -4.76 0.91
C SER A 108 -3.16 -5.32 -0.39
N ALA A 109 -2.64 -6.47 -0.87
CA ALA A 109 -3.08 -7.08 -2.13
C ALA A 109 -4.57 -7.42 -2.12
N THR A 110 -5.10 -7.96 -1.01
CA THR A 110 -6.51 -8.31 -0.85
C THR A 110 -7.41 -7.08 -0.94
N GLU A 111 -6.99 -5.98 -0.33
CA GLU A 111 -7.74 -4.73 -0.36
C GLU A 111 -7.76 -4.11 -1.76
N ARG A 112 -6.63 -4.14 -2.47
CA ARG A 112 -6.59 -3.69 -3.88
C ARG A 112 -7.54 -4.50 -4.76
N MET A 113 -7.58 -5.82 -4.56
CA MET A 113 -8.52 -6.67 -5.29
C MET A 113 -9.98 -6.39 -4.89
N ARG A 114 -10.26 -6.13 -3.60
CA ARG A 114 -11.58 -5.71 -3.13
C ARG A 114 -12.04 -4.45 -3.86
N ILE A 115 -11.22 -3.40 -3.89
CA ILE A 115 -11.58 -2.17 -4.59
C ILE A 115 -11.80 -2.43 -6.09
N ALA A 116 -10.93 -3.20 -6.74
CA ALA A 116 -11.13 -3.56 -8.15
C ALA A 116 -12.48 -4.27 -8.38
N SER A 117 -12.88 -5.19 -7.49
CA SER A 117 -14.17 -5.89 -7.61
C SER A 117 -15.40 -5.00 -7.41
N LEU A 118 -15.24 -3.80 -6.84
CA LEU A 118 -16.32 -2.84 -6.62
C LEU A 118 -16.49 -1.86 -7.78
N VAL A 119 -15.53 -1.79 -8.69
CA VAL A 119 -15.53 -0.86 -9.84
C VAL A 119 -16.58 -1.32 -10.85
N LYS A 120 -17.49 -0.41 -11.20
CA LYS A 120 -18.45 -0.62 -12.28
C LYS A 120 -17.82 -0.28 -13.62
N ASN A 121 -18.38 -0.86 -14.69
CA ASN A 121 -17.93 -0.59 -16.05
C ASN A 121 -18.08 0.90 -16.38
N GLY A 122 -17.04 1.49 -16.95
CA GLY A 122 -17.03 2.87 -17.41
C GLY A 122 -16.76 3.93 -16.32
N GLU A 123 -16.39 3.54 -15.09
CA GLU A 123 -16.06 4.53 -14.05
C GLU A 123 -14.77 5.30 -14.38
N ASN A 124 -14.80 6.61 -14.16
CA ASN A 124 -13.62 7.45 -14.03
C ASN A 124 -13.13 7.43 -12.58
N ILE A 125 -11.87 7.07 -12.37
CA ILE A 125 -11.31 6.80 -11.05
C ILE A 125 -10.11 7.70 -10.79
N VAL A 126 -9.99 8.25 -9.58
CA VAL A 126 -8.76 8.91 -9.11
C VAL A 126 -8.20 8.21 -7.87
N VAL A 127 -6.88 8.02 -7.87
CA VAL A 127 -6.11 7.50 -6.74
C VAL A 127 -5.14 8.58 -6.27
N MET A 128 -5.46 9.23 -5.15
CA MET A 128 -4.74 10.42 -4.68
C MET A 128 -3.28 10.15 -4.26
N PHE A 129 -3.00 8.97 -3.69
CA PHE A 129 -1.66 8.62 -3.19
C PHE A 129 -1.17 7.33 -3.81
N SER A 130 -0.96 7.38 -5.13
CA SER A 130 -0.85 6.20 -5.99
C SER A 130 0.45 5.41 -5.82
N GLY A 131 1.51 5.95 -5.21
CA GLY A 131 2.77 5.25 -5.00
C GLY A 131 3.37 4.74 -6.32
N ILE A 132 3.71 3.46 -6.36
CA ILE A 132 4.18 2.76 -7.58
C ILE A 132 3.02 2.27 -8.48
N ALA A 133 1.84 2.89 -8.34
CA ALA A 133 0.57 2.57 -8.98
C ALA A 133 -0.05 1.17 -8.71
N PRO A 134 0.03 0.57 -7.51
CA PRO A 134 -0.55 -0.76 -7.30
C PRO A 134 -2.09 -0.73 -7.36
N PHE A 135 -2.77 0.31 -6.88
CA PHE A 135 -4.24 0.44 -7.04
C PHE A 135 -4.64 0.63 -8.52
N PRO A 136 -4.11 1.64 -9.25
CA PRO A 136 -4.44 1.81 -10.66
C PRO A 136 -4.24 0.55 -11.49
N LEU A 137 -3.11 -0.14 -11.33
CA LEU A 137 -2.79 -1.34 -12.10
C LEU A 137 -3.74 -2.50 -11.78
N VAL A 138 -3.99 -2.77 -10.49
CA VAL A 138 -4.90 -3.86 -10.08
C VAL A 138 -6.32 -3.59 -10.57
N ILE A 139 -6.78 -2.34 -10.51
CA ILE A 139 -8.11 -1.95 -11.01
C ILE A 139 -8.18 -2.10 -12.53
N ALA A 140 -7.25 -1.51 -13.29
CA ALA A 140 -7.26 -1.57 -14.74
C ALA A 140 -7.12 -3.01 -15.30
N ARG A 141 -6.44 -3.90 -14.56
CA ARG A 141 -6.28 -5.32 -14.91
C ARG A 141 -7.55 -6.14 -14.65
N ASN A 142 -8.26 -5.87 -13.56
CA ASN A 142 -9.32 -6.76 -13.04
C ASN A 142 -10.73 -6.17 -13.15
N ALA A 143 -10.86 -4.95 -13.67
CA ALA A 143 -12.14 -4.27 -13.91
C ALA A 143 -12.12 -3.54 -15.27
N GLN A 144 -13.22 -2.89 -15.62
CA GLN A 144 -13.37 -2.13 -16.87
C GLN A 144 -13.65 -0.64 -16.59
N PRO A 145 -12.72 0.09 -15.97
CA PRO A 145 -12.86 1.54 -15.81
C PRO A 145 -12.80 2.24 -17.18
N ALA A 146 -13.40 3.41 -17.29
CA ALA A 146 -13.19 4.28 -18.45
C ALA A 146 -11.76 4.85 -18.42
N HIS A 147 -11.36 5.40 -17.28
CA HIS A 147 -10.01 5.95 -17.10
C HIS A 147 -9.61 5.98 -15.62
N ILE A 148 -8.32 5.86 -15.33
CA ILE A 148 -7.76 5.98 -13.98
C ILE A 148 -6.67 7.05 -13.95
N VAL A 149 -6.79 8.00 -13.03
CA VAL A 149 -5.74 8.97 -12.71
C VAL A 149 -5.06 8.57 -11.40
N GLY A 150 -3.74 8.45 -11.40
CA GLY A 150 -2.93 8.25 -10.18
C GLY A 150 -2.05 9.45 -9.90
N ILE A 151 -2.10 9.99 -8.68
CA ILE A 151 -1.27 11.13 -8.25
C ILE A 151 -0.20 10.61 -7.30
N GLU A 152 1.05 11.03 -7.45
CA GLU A 152 2.13 10.66 -6.54
C GLU A 152 3.13 11.81 -6.37
N MET A 153 3.41 12.18 -5.12
CA MET A 153 4.31 13.29 -4.82
C MET A 153 5.79 12.88 -4.87
N ASN A 154 6.13 11.63 -4.54
CA ASN A 154 7.50 11.14 -4.60
C ASN A 154 7.90 10.87 -6.07
N PRO A 155 8.84 11.66 -6.64
CA PRO A 155 9.22 11.52 -8.05
C PRO A 155 9.81 10.15 -8.37
N LEU A 156 10.50 9.51 -7.42
CA LEU A 156 11.04 8.16 -7.63
C LEU A 156 9.93 7.11 -7.66
N ALA A 157 8.93 7.22 -6.79
CA ALA A 157 7.78 6.32 -6.82
C ALA A 157 6.94 6.53 -8.08
N HIS A 158 6.77 7.78 -8.51
CA HIS A 158 6.13 8.12 -9.78
C HIS A 158 6.88 7.51 -10.98
N GLN A 159 8.21 7.59 -11.02
CA GLN A 159 8.98 6.94 -12.09
C GLN A 159 8.76 5.43 -12.12
N PHE A 160 8.76 4.76 -10.96
CA PHE A 160 8.41 3.34 -10.89
C PHE A 160 6.96 3.07 -11.31
N ALA A 161 6.04 3.99 -11.04
CA ALA A 161 4.66 3.88 -11.47
C ALA A 161 4.54 3.93 -13.01
N LEU A 162 5.24 4.87 -13.67
CA LEU A 162 5.30 4.94 -15.14
C LEU A 162 5.88 3.64 -15.73
N ASP A 163 7.04 3.18 -15.22
CA ASP A 163 7.65 1.91 -15.60
C ASP A 163 6.65 0.74 -15.44
N ASN A 164 5.84 0.75 -14.37
CA ASN A 164 4.89 -0.31 -14.08
C ASN A 164 3.68 -0.28 -15.01
N VAL A 165 3.16 0.90 -15.38
CA VAL A 165 2.10 1.01 -16.38
C VAL A 165 2.55 0.41 -17.71
N GLN A 166 3.75 0.77 -18.17
CA GLN A 166 4.35 0.19 -19.37
C GLN A 166 4.58 -1.32 -19.24
N LEU A 167 5.13 -1.77 -18.11
CA LEU A 167 5.38 -3.19 -17.84
C LEU A 167 4.09 -4.04 -17.91
N ASN A 168 2.94 -3.45 -17.63
CA ASN A 168 1.66 -4.14 -17.64
C ASN A 168 0.82 -3.90 -18.90
N LYS A 169 1.28 -3.04 -19.83
CA LYS A 169 0.57 -2.67 -21.06
C LYS A 169 -0.82 -2.08 -20.76
N LEU A 170 -0.85 -1.02 -19.94
CA LEU A 170 -2.07 -0.36 -19.45
C LEU A 170 -2.02 1.18 -19.63
N GLU A 171 -1.17 1.66 -20.54
CA GLU A 171 -0.95 3.08 -20.86
C GLU A 171 -2.23 3.75 -21.37
N ASP A 172 -3.11 3.00 -22.03
CA ASP A 172 -4.40 3.46 -22.57
C ASP A 172 -5.43 3.76 -21.47
N LYS A 173 -5.30 3.11 -20.30
CA LYS A 173 -6.28 3.21 -19.20
C LYS A 173 -5.81 4.08 -18.04
N ILE A 174 -4.51 4.36 -17.91
CA ILE A 174 -3.93 4.97 -16.71
C ILE A 174 -3.10 6.20 -17.06
N THR A 175 -3.50 7.35 -16.52
CA THR A 175 -2.68 8.56 -16.48
C THR A 175 -2.05 8.72 -15.09
N LEU A 176 -0.76 8.99 -15.04
CA LEU A 176 -0.04 9.26 -13.79
C LEU A 176 0.43 10.70 -13.77
N VAL A 177 0.25 11.38 -12.63
CA VAL A 177 0.69 12.76 -12.41
C VAL A 177 1.65 12.82 -11.24
N ASN A 178 2.83 13.39 -11.46
CA ASN A 178 3.76 13.68 -10.36
C ASN A 178 3.41 15.02 -9.73
N GLY A 179 3.01 15.02 -8.46
CA GLY A 179 2.68 16.26 -7.77
C GLY A 179 2.01 16.04 -6.42
N ASP A 180 1.82 17.15 -5.70
CA ASP A 180 1.00 17.17 -4.49
C ASP A 180 -0.48 17.10 -4.88
N VAL A 181 -1.25 16.27 -4.20
CA VAL A 181 -2.70 16.14 -4.41
C VAL A 181 -3.43 17.47 -4.26
N LYS A 182 -3.01 18.34 -3.35
CA LYS A 182 -3.62 19.66 -3.13
C LYS A 182 -3.48 20.56 -4.35
N THR A 183 -2.38 20.41 -5.08
CA THR A 183 -2.10 21.20 -6.28
C THR A 183 -2.66 20.54 -7.53
N VAL A 184 -2.59 19.21 -7.63
CA VAL A 184 -2.99 18.46 -8.84
C VAL A 184 -4.50 18.28 -8.93
N MET A 185 -5.20 18.00 -7.82
CA MET A 185 -6.64 17.69 -7.86
C MET A 185 -7.48 18.79 -8.53
N PRO A 186 -7.28 20.10 -8.23
CA PRO A 186 -8.02 21.18 -8.87
C PRO A 186 -7.74 21.32 -10.38
N THR A 187 -6.59 20.85 -10.87
CA THR A 187 -6.22 21.00 -12.29
C THR A 187 -6.75 19.88 -13.17
N LEU A 188 -7.37 18.83 -12.61
CA LEU A 188 -7.86 17.69 -13.38
C LEU A 188 -9.08 18.03 -14.25
N GLY A 189 -9.81 19.13 -13.95
CA GLY A 189 -10.89 19.64 -14.80
C GLY A 189 -12.09 18.70 -14.98
N GLN A 190 -12.20 17.66 -14.15
CA GLN A 190 -13.29 16.66 -14.22
C GLN A 190 -13.69 16.15 -12.83
N THR A 191 -14.86 15.53 -12.76
CA THR A 191 -15.31 14.79 -11.58
C THR A 191 -15.07 13.29 -11.75
N PHE A 192 -14.95 12.56 -10.64
CA PHE A 192 -14.69 11.12 -10.64
C PHE A 192 -15.86 10.34 -10.03
N ASP A 193 -16.16 9.18 -10.60
CA ASP A 193 -17.14 8.25 -10.05
C ASP A 193 -16.62 7.58 -8.77
N ARG A 194 -15.29 7.38 -8.70
CA ARG A 194 -14.62 6.74 -7.56
C ARG A 194 -13.32 7.44 -7.17
N ILE A 195 -13.19 7.72 -5.88
CA ILE A 195 -11.99 8.34 -5.30
C ILE A 195 -11.39 7.38 -4.28
N ILE A 196 -10.11 7.08 -4.41
CA ILE A 196 -9.37 6.19 -3.51
C ILE A 196 -8.28 7.00 -2.81
N MET A 197 -8.32 7.02 -1.47
CA MET A 197 -7.42 7.82 -0.63
C MET A 197 -6.51 6.90 0.22
N PRO A 198 -5.55 6.18 -0.37
CA PRO A 198 -4.76 5.15 0.31
C PRO A 198 -3.65 5.72 1.20
N LEU A 199 -3.95 6.77 1.97
CA LEU A 199 -3.07 7.41 2.94
C LEU A 199 -3.75 7.38 4.32
N PRO A 200 -3.54 6.33 5.14
CA PRO A 200 -4.30 6.17 6.38
C PRO A 200 -3.94 7.15 7.50
N LYS A 201 -2.83 7.88 7.36
CA LYS A 201 -2.46 8.96 8.27
C LYS A 201 -2.93 10.26 7.65
N ASP A 202 -3.62 11.09 8.43
CA ASP A 202 -4.00 12.44 7.99
C ASP A 202 -4.92 12.45 6.76
N ALA A 203 -5.64 11.33 6.49
CA ALA A 203 -6.50 11.17 5.31
C ALA A 203 -7.60 12.24 5.22
N GLU A 204 -8.08 12.64 6.38
CA GLU A 204 -9.12 13.67 6.57
C GLU A 204 -8.69 15.06 6.11
N ASP A 205 -7.39 15.36 6.12
CA ASP A 205 -6.84 16.65 5.69
C ASP A 205 -6.91 16.86 4.17
N PHE A 206 -7.21 15.79 3.44
CA PHE A 206 -7.34 15.76 1.98
C PHE A 206 -8.78 15.50 1.53
N LEU A 207 -9.73 15.43 2.47
CA LEU A 207 -11.12 15.18 2.14
C LEU A 207 -11.73 16.35 1.34
N ASP A 208 -11.29 17.58 1.60
CA ASP A 208 -11.67 18.76 0.80
C ASP A 208 -11.27 18.58 -0.68
N ASP A 209 -10.01 18.18 -0.93
CA ASP A 209 -9.51 17.96 -2.28
C ASP A 209 -10.26 16.84 -3.01
N ALA A 210 -10.61 15.76 -2.29
CA ALA A 210 -11.47 14.71 -2.83
C ALA A 210 -12.87 15.23 -3.19
N LEU A 211 -13.49 16.04 -2.33
CA LEU A 211 -14.86 16.53 -2.54
C LEU A 211 -14.97 17.59 -3.64
N LYS A 212 -13.88 18.30 -3.97
CA LYS A 212 -13.82 19.25 -5.11
C LYS A 212 -14.00 18.56 -6.47
N VAL A 213 -13.57 17.30 -6.58
CA VAL A 213 -13.70 16.49 -7.81
C VAL A 213 -14.77 15.39 -7.67
N ALA A 214 -15.61 15.48 -6.65
CA ALA A 214 -16.73 14.57 -6.44
C ALA A 214 -18.05 15.21 -6.89
N CYS A 215 -18.96 14.38 -7.38
CA CYS A 215 -20.34 14.73 -7.68
C CYS A 215 -21.31 13.80 -6.93
N LYS A 216 -22.61 14.08 -7.05
CA LYS A 216 -23.64 13.18 -6.52
C LYS A 216 -23.46 11.79 -7.12
N GLY A 217 -23.28 10.78 -6.26
CA GLY A 217 -23.06 9.40 -6.67
C GLY A 217 -21.59 8.97 -6.63
N THR A 218 -20.63 9.89 -6.48
CA THR A 218 -19.22 9.54 -6.29
C THR A 218 -19.05 8.70 -5.03
N ILE A 219 -18.34 7.58 -5.13
CA ILE A 219 -17.93 6.76 -3.98
C ILE A 219 -16.49 7.10 -3.56
N ILE A 220 -16.29 7.33 -2.26
CA ILE A 220 -14.99 7.61 -1.67
C ILE A 220 -14.56 6.45 -0.79
N HIS A 221 -13.33 6.01 -0.97
CA HIS A 221 -12.64 5.00 -0.16
C HIS A 221 -11.57 5.68 0.69
N LEU A 222 -11.94 6.08 1.91
CA LEU A 222 -11.03 6.75 2.84
C LEU A 222 -10.40 5.73 3.78
N TYR A 223 -9.08 5.72 3.88
CA TYR A 223 -8.37 4.84 4.81
C TYR A 223 -7.99 5.59 6.08
N HIS A 224 -8.06 4.92 7.23
CA HIS A 224 -7.63 5.48 8.52
C HIS A 224 -7.07 4.38 9.43
N PHE A 225 -6.08 4.70 10.27
CA PHE A 225 -5.63 3.78 11.32
C PHE A 225 -6.40 4.03 12.60
N ALA A 226 -7.16 3.04 13.09
CA ALA A 226 -7.93 3.17 14.33
C ALA A 226 -8.23 1.81 14.97
N ALA A 227 -8.58 1.84 16.25
CA ALA A 227 -9.24 0.74 16.94
C ALA A 227 -10.72 0.64 16.54
N LEU A 228 -11.34 -0.53 16.77
CA LEU A 228 -12.71 -0.79 16.32
C LEU A 228 -13.77 0.02 17.09
N ASN A 229 -13.49 0.39 18.34
CA ASN A 229 -14.36 1.23 19.15
C ASN A 229 -14.36 2.71 18.72
N GLU A 230 -13.40 3.14 17.90
CA GLU A 230 -13.29 4.51 17.39
C GLU A 230 -14.08 4.74 16.09
N ILE A 231 -14.69 3.70 15.51
CA ILE A 231 -15.33 3.75 14.19
C ILE A 231 -16.41 4.83 14.11
N GLU A 232 -17.31 4.92 15.08
CA GLU A 232 -18.43 5.88 15.04
C GLU A 232 -17.94 7.32 15.23
N GLN A 233 -16.94 7.54 16.08
CA GLN A 233 -16.31 8.86 16.24
C GLN A 233 -15.69 9.34 14.92
N ILE A 234 -15.00 8.45 14.19
CA ILE A 234 -14.40 8.78 12.89
C ILE A 234 -15.49 9.05 11.85
N LYS A 235 -16.58 8.28 11.84
CA LYS A 235 -17.72 8.54 10.94
C LYS A 235 -18.32 9.91 11.18
N GLU A 236 -18.52 10.32 12.43
CA GLU A 236 -19.03 11.65 12.78
C GLU A 236 -18.06 12.76 12.34
N LYS A 237 -16.76 12.55 12.54
CA LYS A 237 -15.74 13.49 12.06
C LYS A 237 -15.80 13.67 10.53
N ILE A 238 -15.85 12.58 9.77
CA ILE A 238 -15.98 12.61 8.31
C ILE A 238 -17.28 13.34 7.91
N ARG A 239 -18.42 13.03 8.55
CA ARG A 239 -19.70 13.72 8.30
C ARG A 239 -19.59 15.22 8.54
N SER A 240 -18.96 15.62 9.64
CA SER A 240 -18.78 17.02 10.01
C SER A 240 -17.95 17.78 8.97
N ILE A 241 -16.81 17.20 8.54
CA ILE A 241 -15.96 17.78 7.49
C ILE A 241 -16.73 17.90 6.18
N CYS A 242 -17.41 16.84 5.72
CA CYS A 242 -18.22 16.89 4.50
C CYS A 242 -19.29 17.98 4.58
N ARG A 243 -20.01 18.07 5.70
CA ARG A 243 -21.08 19.07 5.89
C ARG A 243 -20.53 20.49 5.89
N GLY A 244 -19.37 20.72 6.53
CA GLY A 244 -18.67 22.00 6.50
C GLY A 244 -18.29 22.45 5.08
N LEU A 245 -18.14 21.50 4.15
CA LEU A 245 -17.86 21.73 2.74
C LEU A 245 -19.11 21.69 1.85
N GLY A 246 -20.31 21.76 2.43
CA GLY A 246 -21.58 21.75 1.70
C GLY A 246 -21.97 20.39 1.11
N ARG A 247 -21.30 19.30 1.50
CA ARG A 247 -21.54 17.94 1.00
C ARG A 247 -22.23 17.07 2.03
N THR A 248 -23.15 16.25 1.56
CA THR A 248 -23.84 15.22 2.31
C THR A 248 -23.32 13.86 1.88
N ILE A 249 -23.25 12.93 2.82
CA ILE A 249 -22.70 11.60 2.56
C ILE A 249 -23.56 10.50 3.16
N ARG A 250 -23.46 9.30 2.57
CA ARG A 250 -24.05 8.08 3.11
C ARG A 250 -23.00 6.99 3.19
N PHE A 251 -22.67 6.54 4.40
CA PHE A 251 -21.80 5.39 4.60
C PHE A 251 -22.42 4.12 4.02
N VAL A 252 -21.58 3.33 3.37
CA VAL A 252 -21.91 2.01 2.84
C VAL A 252 -21.46 0.94 3.82
N ARG A 253 -20.18 0.99 4.22
CA ARG A 253 -19.56 0.02 5.13
C ARG A 253 -18.22 0.54 5.64
N VAL A 254 -17.72 -0.11 6.69
CA VAL A 254 -16.34 0.04 7.16
C VAL A 254 -15.67 -1.33 7.07
N VAL A 255 -14.54 -1.41 6.38
CA VAL A 255 -13.82 -2.66 6.13
C VAL A 255 -12.49 -2.66 6.86
N LYS A 256 -12.16 -3.77 7.53
CA LYS A 256 -10.82 -4.03 8.06
C LYS A 256 -9.89 -4.41 6.91
N ALA A 257 -9.24 -3.41 6.32
CA ALA A 257 -8.32 -3.53 5.19
C ALA A 257 -6.90 -3.99 5.59
N GLY A 258 -6.69 -4.35 6.85
CA GLY A 258 -5.42 -4.85 7.37
C GLY A 258 -5.23 -4.53 8.84
N GLN A 259 -4.19 -5.11 9.45
CA GLN A 259 -3.79 -4.81 10.82
C GLN A 259 -2.47 -4.04 10.82
N TYR A 260 -2.41 -2.93 11.55
CA TYR A 260 -1.23 -2.08 11.66
C TYR A 260 -0.39 -2.44 12.88
N SER A 261 -1.04 -2.57 14.04
CA SER A 261 -0.43 -3.00 15.31
C SER A 261 -1.47 -3.77 16.14
N PRO A 262 -1.14 -4.30 17.33
CA PRO A 262 -2.15 -4.85 18.23
C PRO A 262 -3.29 -3.84 18.43
N TYR A 263 -4.53 -4.30 18.25
CA TYR A 263 -5.77 -3.52 18.38
C TYR A 263 -5.98 -2.34 17.41
N VAL A 264 -4.99 -1.98 16.59
CA VAL A 264 -5.11 -0.90 15.59
C VAL A 264 -5.15 -1.49 14.19
N PHE A 265 -6.19 -1.14 13.45
CA PHE A 265 -6.47 -1.65 12.12
C PHE A 265 -6.37 -0.55 11.08
N ARG A 266 -5.99 -0.92 9.85
CA ARG A 266 -6.26 -0.08 8.70
C ARG A 266 -7.72 -0.28 8.32
N LEU A 267 -8.54 0.71 8.60
CA LEU A 267 -9.95 0.71 8.25
C LEU A 267 -10.14 1.45 6.93
N CYS A 268 -11.03 0.95 6.09
CA CYS A 268 -11.51 1.64 4.89
C CYS A 268 -12.97 2.02 5.12
N PHE A 269 -13.26 3.32 5.09
CA PHE A 269 -14.59 3.90 5.18
C PHE A 269 -15.09 4.13 3.75
N ASP A 270 -16.04 3.29 3.32
CA ASP A 270 -16.69 3.41 2.01
C ASP A 270 -17.96 4.26 2.17
N PHE A 271 -18.06 5.38 1.47
CA PHE A 271 -19.25 6.24 1.50
C PHE A 271 -19.52 6.92 0.16
N TYR A 272 -20.80 7.19 -0.11
CA TYR A 272 -21.24 7.96 -1.28
C TYR A 272 -21.41 9.43 -0.91
N VAL A 273 -21.07 10.32 -1.85
CA VAL A 273 -21.52 11.72 -1.87
C VAL A 273 -22.96 11.75 -2.40
N THR A 274 -23.87 12.43 -1.69
CA THR A 274 -25.31 12.40 -1.98
C THR A 274 -25.88 13.68 -2.62
N ASN A 275 -25.10 14.76 -2.70
CA ASN A 275 -25.45 16.02 -3.37
C ASN A 275 -24.25 16.66 -4.08
#